data_AF-T0RYX2-F1
#
_entry.id   AF-T0RYX2-F1
#
_cell.length_a   1.000
_cell.length_b   1.000
_cell.length_c   1.000
_cell.angle_alpha   90.00
_cell.angle_beta   90.00
_cell.angle_gamma   90.00
#
_symmetry.space_group_name_H-M   'P 1'
#
loop_
_entity.id
_entity.type
_entity.pdbx_description
1 polymer ?
#
loop_
_entity_poly.entity_id
_entity_poly.type
_entity_poly.pdbx_seq_one_letter_code
_entity_poly.pdbx_strand_id
1 'polypeptide(L)'
;MSRIASAASFFPRTMTAIVLSSRIGTTNKLPSSSASRSRQYRVYIRILSNLLAAAVILISLITMGVLLSEGMFNRLVITWYYQDNTDYWADYGASCELGTDGFVNTSCSPIEVNTTETVAAWTAIGAQLAMTWQADSTSPIKVTTCLVGGTPDVGWVALQFIGGYDDFPSCNPSNGSQLIAGIAMVEAANLDTVYPDGAYLLSMFGDASMHEATTYWNTDGTSNTVVANITRVLVGRDGSTQHYETGINSATASRK
;
A
#
# COMPACT_ATOMS: atom_id res chain seq x y z
N MET A 1 20.95 -9.05 32.30
CA MET A 1 19.64 -9.69 32.54
C MET A 1 19.29 -10.52 31.29
N SER A 2 19.84 -11.74 31.15
CA SER A 2 19.16 -13.06 31.21
C SER A 2 17.96 -13.17 30.25
N ARG A 3 18.13 -13.66 29.00
CA ARG A 3 18.13 -15.07 28.49
C ARG A 3 16.75 -15.78 28.41
N ILE A 4 16.28 -15.99 27.18
CA ILE A 4 15.98 -17.27 26.46
C ILE A 4 14.98 -18.29 27.07
N ALA A 5 14.20 -18.90 26.14
CA ALA A 5 13.54 -20.23 26.17
C ALA A 5 12.19 -20.36 26.91
N SER A 6 11.30 -21.30 26.59
CA SER A 6 11.06 -22.25 25.49
C SER A 6 9.67 -22.88 25.75
N ALA A 7 9.14 -23.60 24.77
CA ALA A 7 7.88 -24.36 24.82
C ALA A 7 7.77 -25.35 26.00
N ALA A 8 6.53 -25.64 26.43
CA ALA A 8 6.05 -27.00 26.71
C ALA A 8 4.55 -27.02 27.04
N SER A 9 3.85 -27.91 26.35
CA SER A 9 2.54 -28.47 26.70
C SER A 9 2.60 -29.21 28.04
N PHE A 10 1.57 -29.07 28.88
CA PHE A 10 1.30 -30.03 29.96
C PHE A 10 -0.19 -30.02 30.34
N PHE A 11 -0.89 -31.12 30.05
CA PHE A 11 -2.03 -31.57 30.87
C PHE A 11 -1.49 -32.09 32.21
N PRO A 12 -2.24 -31.93 33.30
CA PRO A 12 -2.84 -33.14 33.86
C PRO A 12 -4.27 -32.98 34.36
N ARG A 13 -4.99 -34.10 34.26
CA ARG A 13 -6.13 -34.49 35.10
C ARG A 13 -5.77 -34.37 36.58
N THR A 14 -6.67 -33.81 37.38
CA THR A 14 -6.96 -34.37 38.71
C THR A 14 -8.41 -34.14 39.11
N MET A 15 -9.04 -35.24 39.50
CA MET A 15 -10.35 -35.34 40.13
C MET A 15 -10.38 -34.57 41.44
N THR A 16 -11.43 -33.78 41.66
CA THR A 16 -11.86 -33.41 43.01
C THR A 16 -13.17 -34.10 43.27
N ALA A 17 -13.12 -35.13 44.12
CA ALA A 17 -14.28 -35.80 44.67
C ALA A 17 -14.95 -34.86 45.68
N ILE A 18 -16.17 -34.42 45.38
CA ILE A 18 -17.07 -33.86 46.39
C ILE A 18 -17.99 -35.01 46.81
N VAL A 19 -17.70 -35.56 48.00
CA VAL A 19 -18.61 -36.43 48.74
C VAL A 19 -19.74 -35.56 49.27
N LEU A 20 -20.94 -35.70 48.72
CA LEU A 20 -22.16 -35.27 49.41
C LEU A 20 -23.02 -36.49 49.76
N SER A 21 -23.17 -36.64 51.06
CA SER A 21 -24.04 -37.55 51.81
C SER A 21 -25.40 -37.76 51.14
N SER A 22 -25.66 -39.01 50.72
CA SER A 22 -26.96 -39.46 50.24
C SER A 22 -27.83 -39.86 51.43
N ARG A 23 -28.68 -38.95 51.91
CA ARG A 23 -29.86 -39.36 52.69
C ARG A 23 -30.89 -39.93 51.73
N ILE A 24 -31.09 -41.24 51.85
CA ILE A 24 -32.22 -41.98 51.29
C ILE A 24 -33.49 -41.43 51.94
N GLY A 25 -34.19 -40.58 51.20
CA GLY A 25 -35.58 -40.22 51.44
C GLY A 25 -36.41 -40.77 50.30
N THR A 26 -36.91 -41.99 50.46
CA THR A 26 -37.93 -42.58 49.58
C THR A 26 -39.21 -41.76 49.70
N THR A 27 -39.34 -40.76 48.84
CA THR A 27 -40.64 -40.18 48.50
C THR A 27 -40.92 -40.57 47.06
N ASN A 28 -41.90 -41.44 46.88
CA ASN A 28 -42.51 -41.71 45.58
C ASN A 28 -43.17 -40.41 45.09
N LYS A 29 -42.37 -39.49 44.53
CA LYS A 29 -42.88 -38.44 43.66
C LYS A 29 -43.04 -39.07 42.29
N LEU A 30 -44.29 -39.21 41.87
CA LEU A 30 -44.66 -39.42 40.47
C LEU A 30 -43.80 -38.52 39.58
N PRO A 31 -43.40 -38.98 38.37
CA PRO A 31 -42.60 -38.18 37.47
C PRO A 31 -43.36 -36.88 37.19
N SER A 32 -42.94 -35.78 37.81
CA SER A 32 -43.54 -34.49 37.52
C SER A 32 -43.19 -34.18 36.07
N SER A 33 -44.20 -33.91 35.25
CA SER A 33 -44.09 -33.55 33.84
C SER A 33 -43.06 -32.42 33.57
N SER A 34 -42.70 -31.65 34.62
CA SER A 34 -41.66 -30.62 34.62
C SER A 34 -40.23 -31.14 34.39
N ALA A 35 -39.85 -32.31 34.92
CA ALA A 35 -38.49 -32.86 34.74
C ALA A 35 -38.24 -33.32 33.30
N SER A 36 -39.26 -33.93 32.68
CA SER A 36 -39.31 -34.31 31.27
C SER A 36 -39.23 -33.08 30.34
N ARG A 37 -40.03 -32.04 30.62
CA ARG A 37 -39.99 -30.75 29.89
C ARG A 37 -38.61 -30.08 29.92
N SER A 38 -37.93 -30.09 31.07
CA SER A 38 -36.57 -29.52 31.21
C SER A 38 -35.50 -30.25 30.38
N ARG A 39 -35.71 -31.55 30.13
CA ARG A 39 -34.81 -32.40 29.34
C ARG A 39 -35.04 -32.20 27.85
N GLN A 40 -36.30 -32.13 27.43
CA GLN A 40 -36.68 -31.78 26.06
C GLN A 40 -36.18 -30.38 25.68
N TYR A 41 -36.36 -29.39 26.56
CA TYR A 41 -35.89 -28.02 26.34
C TYR A 41 -34.37 -27.94 26.11
N ARG A 42 -33.58 -28.70 26.88
CA ARG A 42 -32.13 -28.80 26.69
C ARG A 42 -31.73 -29.43 25.35
N VAL A 43 -32.51 -30.38 24.84
CA VAL A 43 -32.28 -30.97 23.51
C VAL A 43 -32.58 -29.94 22.42
N TYR A 44 -33.70 -29.22 22.50
CA TYR A 44 -34.04 -28.17 21.55
C TYR A 44 -33.01 -27.04 21.53
N ILE A 45 -32.51 -26.59 22.69
CA ILE A 45 -31.43 -25.59 22.76
C ILE A 45 -30.16 -26.07 22.04
N ARG A 46 -29.76 -27.34 22.23
CA ARG A 46 -28.57 -27.88 21.58
C ARG A 46 -28.72 -27.95 20.06
N ILE A 47 -29.89 -28.39 19.58
CA ILE A 47 -30.19 -28.43 18.14
C ILE A 47 -30.18 -27.02 17.56
N LEU A 48 -30.85 -26.07 18.23
CA LEU A 48 -30.90 -24.67 17.80
C LEU A 48 -29.50 -24.04 17.78
N SER A 49 -28.68 -24.29 18.80
CA SER A 49 -27.31 -23.78 18.88
C SER A 49 -26.42 -24.34 17.77
N ASN A 50 -26.55 -25.64 17.46
CA ASN A 50 -25.80 -26.25 16.36
C ASN A 50 -26.27 -25.73 14.99
N LEU A 51 -27.58 -25.52 14.81
CA LEU A 51 -28.14 -24.95 13.58
C LEU A 51 -27.70 -23.50 13.38
N LEU A 52 -27.71 -22.68 14.45
CA LEU A 52 -27.20 -21.31 14.43
C LEU A 52 -25.70 -21.28 14.10
N ALA A 53 -24.90 -22.15 14.70
CA ALA A 53 -23.48 -22.26 14.39
C ALA A 53 -23.27 -22.60 12.90
N ALA A 54 -23.99 -23.59 12.37
CA ALA A 54 -23.92 -23.94 10.95
C ALA A 54 -24.38 -22.80 10.03
N ALA A 55 -25.44 -22.08 10.39
CA ALA A 55 -25.94 -20.94 9.65
C ALA A 55 -24.92 -19.79 9.63
N VAL A 56 -24.28 -19.48 10.75
CA VAL A 56 -23.24 -18.44 10.83
C VAL A 56 -22.04 -18.81 9.96
N ILE A 57 -21.61 -20.07 9.97
CA ILE A 57 -20.52 -20.55 9.10
C ILE A 57 -20.93 -20.42 7.63
N LEU A 58 -22.13 -20.84 7.26
CA LEU A 58 -22.63 -20.75 5.89
C LEU A 58 -22.71 -19.29 5.42
N ILE A 59 -23.25 -18.40 6.25
CA ILE A 59 -23.31 -16.96 5.95
C ILE A 59 -21.91 -16.40 5.79
N SER A 60 -20.96 -16.75 6.65
CA SER A 60 -19.58 -16.29 6.53
C SER A 60 -18.93 -16.76 5.21
N LEU A 61 -19.16 -18.00 4.79
CA LEU A 61 -18.66 -18.52 3.52
C LEU A 61 -19.32 -17.84 2.31
N ILE A 62 -20.64 -17.61 2.36
CA ILE A 62 -21.37 -16.90 1.31
C ILE A 62 -20.87 -15.46 1.22
N THR A 63 -20.75 -14.75 2.34
CA THR A 63 -20.24 -13.38 2.38
C THR A 63 -18.81 -13.33 1.85
N MET A 64 -17.94 -14.26 2.24
CA MET A 64 -16.59 -14.35 1.67
C MET A 64 -16.65 -14.57 0.15
N GLY A 65 -17.51 -15.46 -0.33
CA GLY A 65 -17.71 -15.71 -1.76
C GLY A 65 -18.17 -14.47 -2.52
N VAL A 66 -19.12 -13.71 -1.96
CA VAL A 66 -19.58 -12.43 -2.54
C VAL A 66 -18.45 -11.41 -2.53
N LEU A 67 -17.73 -11.23 -1.42
CA LEU A 67 -16.62 -10.29 -1.35
C LEU A 67 -15.50 -10.64 -2.34
N LEU A 68 -15.24 -11.94 -2.54
CA LEU A 68 -14.30 -12.42 -3.55
C LEU A 68 -14.80 -12.15 -4.98
N SER A 69 -16.08 -12.38 -5.26
CA SER A 69 -16.65 -12.13 -6.59
C SER A 69 -16.74 -10.64 -6.94
N GLU A 70 -16.95 -9.79 -5.94
CA GLU A 70 -16.91 -8.32 -6.07
C GLU A 70 -15.48 -7.77 -6.14
N GLY A 71 -14.46 -8.64 -6.18
CA GLY A 71 -13.09 -8.22 -6.39
C GLY A 71 -12.53 -7.41 -5.22
N MET A 72 -12.84 -7.80 -3.97
CA MET A 72 -12.29 -7.16 -2.76
C MET A 72 -10.76 -6.99 -2.79
N PHE A 73 -10.04 -7.85 -3.52
CA PHE A 73 -8.58 -7.79 -3.70
C PHE A 73 -8.10 -6.90 -4.87
N ASN A 74 -9.00 -6.43 -5.72
CA ASN A 74 -8.71 -5.59 -6.89
C ASN A 74 -9.35 -4.20 -6.73
N ARG A 75 -9.26 -3.60 -5.54
CA ARG A 75 -9.71 -2.23 -5.34
C ARG A 75 -8.67 -1.27 -5.92
N LEU A 76 -9.04 -0.53 -6.96
CA LEU A 76 -8.23 0.55 -7.53
C LEU A 76 -8.98 1.87 -7.40
N VAL A 77 -8.58 2.67 -6.42
CA VAL A 77 -9.13 4.00 -6.16
C VAL A 77 -7.99 5.01 -6.17
N ILE A 78 -8.16 6.09 -6.93
CA ILE A 78 -7.23 7.21 -6.90
C ILE A 78 -7.27 7.84 -5.52
N THR A 79 -6.09 7.99 -4.92
CA THR A 79 -5.92 8.73 -3.66
C THR A 79 -5.24 10.05 -3.97
N TRP A 80 -5.74 11.13 -3.37
CA TRP A 80 -5.22 12.48 -3.57
C TRP A 80 -4.39 12.91 -2.36
N TYR A 81 -3.15 13.32 -2.61
CA TYR A 81 -2.28 13.91 -1.61
C TYR A 81 -2.06 15.37 -1.98
N TYR A 82 -2.89 16.25 -1.43
CA TYR A 82 -2.80 17.68 -1.73
C TYR A 82 -1.47 18.26 -1.22
N GLN A 83 -0.79 19.04 -2.07
CA GLN A 83 0.51 19.63 -1.76
C GLN A 83 0.46 20.66 -0.63
N ASP A 84 -0.72 21.20 -0.30
CA ASP A 84 -0.91 22.11 0.82
C ASP A 84 -0.89 21.41 2.19
N ASN A 85 -0.98 20.07 2.21
CA ASN A 85 -1.01 19.28 3.42
C ASN A 85 0.40 18.80 3.82
N THR A 86 0.93 19.37 4.90
CA THR A 86 2.23 19.03 5.49
C THR A 86 2.30 17.61 6.07
N ASP A 87 1.16 16.96 6.33
CA ASP A 87 1.14 15.57 6.78
C ASP A 87 1.52 14.59 5.66
N TYR A 88 1.44 15.05 4.40
CA TYR A 88 1.80 14.28 3.24
C TYR A 88 3.07 14.78 2.57
N TRP A 89 3.25 16.09 2.39
CA TRP A 89 4.37 16.65 1.63
C TRP A 89 5.43 17.26 2.54
N ALA A 90 6.68 16.83 2.34
CA ALA A 90 7.84 17.38 3.03
C ALA A 90 9.01 17.61 2.09
N ASP A 91 9.83 18.61 2.41
CA ASP A 91 11.05 18.91 1.67
C ASP A 91 12.08 17.79 1.86
N TYR A 92 12.76 17.41 0.78
CA TYR A 92 13.88 16.47 0.81
C TYR A 92 15.18 17.11 0.31
N GLY A 93 15.12 17.79 -0.84
CA GLY A 93 16.25 18.48 -1.44
C GLY A 93 15.82 19.36 -2.60
N ALA A 94 16.60 20.39 -2.91
CA ALA A 94 16.34 21.34 -3.99
C ALA A 94 17.66 21.84 -4.57
N SER A 95 18.43 20.91 -5.14
CA SER A 95 19.77 21.22 -5.66
C SER A 95 20.03 20.69 -7.07
N CYS A 96 19.29 19.67 -7.49
CA CYS A 96 19.47 19.06 -8.79
C CYS A 96 19.09 19.99 -9.94
N GLU A 97 19.99 20.12 -10.89
CA GLU A 97 19.68 20.73 -12.19
C GLU A 97 19.60 19.64 -13.23
N LEU A 98 18.68 19.76 -14.17
CA LEU A 98 18.41 18.77 -15.21
C LEU A 98 18.67 19.39 -16.58
N GLY A 99 19.67 18.88 -17.28
CA GLY A 99 20.00 19.24 -18.66
C GLY A 99 19.55 18.19 -19.66
N THR A 100 20.01 18.29 -20.91
CA THR A 100 19.58 17.40 -22.02
C THR A 100 19.81 15.91 -21.75
N ASP A 101 20.91 15.56 -21.09
CA ASP A 101 21.34 14.17 -20.90
C ASP A 101 20.97 13.61 -19.50
N GLY A 102 20.27 14.40 -18.68
CA GLY A 102 19.92 14.06 -17.31
C GLY A 102 20.44 15.07 -16.30
N PHE A 103 20.67 14.63 -15.07
CA PHE A 103 21.13 15.50 -14.00
C PHE A 103 22.51 16.08 -14.32
N VAL A 104 22.64 17.40 -14.20
CA VAL A 104 23.91 18.12 -14.39
C VAL A 104 24.90 17.64 -13.33
N ASN A 105 26.11 17.30 -13.76
CA ASN A 105 27.14 16.76 -12.88
C ASN A 105 27.36 17.68 -11.67
N THR A 106 27.42 17.10 -10.46
CA THR A 106 27.60 17.81 -9.17
C THR A 106 26.52 18.81 -8.75
N SER A 107 25.42 18.96 -9.51
CA SER A 107 24.30 19.81 -9.09
C SER A 107 23.54 19.21 -7.91
N CYS A 108 23.23 17.91 -7.99
CA CYS A 108 22.51 17.18 -6.96
C CYS A 108 23.33 17.00 -5.67
N SER A 109 22.65 17.15 -4.55
CA SER A 109 23.20 16.91 -3.23
C SER A 109 23.46 15.41 -2.99
N PRO A 110 24.45 15.05 -2.16
CA PRO A 110 24.72 13.64 -1.85
C PRO A 110 23.53 12.90 -1.22
N ILE A 111 22.66 13.60 -0.49
CA ILE A 111 21.48 12.99 0.13
C ILE A 111 20.44 12.58 -0.91
N GLU A 112 20.25 13.40 -1.96
CA GLU A 112 19.38 13.10 -3.11
C GLU A 112 19.92 11.92 -3.92
N VAL A 113 21.22 11.93 -4.24
CA VAL A 113 21.82 10.84 -5.03
C VAL A 113 21.73 9.50 -4.29
N ASN A 114 21.97 9.50 -2.98
CA ASN A 114 21.97 8.27 -2.17
C ASN A 114 20.60 7.63 -2.01
N THR A 115 19.49 8.29 -2.36
CA THR A 115 18.16 7.73 -2.17
C THR A 115 17.88 6.49 -3.03
N THR A 116 18.61 6.34 -4.14
CA THR A 116 18.52 5.17 -5.03
C THR A 116 19.57 4.09 -4.75
N GLU A 117 20.33 4.25 -3.66
CA GLU A 117 21.48 3.42 -3.23
C GLU A 117 22.64 3.29 -4.23
N THR A 118 22.39 3.51 -5.52
CA THR A 118 23.26 3.23 -6.65
C THR A 118 23.25 4.42 -7.59
N VAL A 119 24.45 4.91 -7.93
CA VAL A 119 24.58 6.05 -8.84
C VAL A 119 24.00 5.75 -10.22
N ALA A 120 24.10 4.49 -10.68
CA ALA A 120 23.56 4.07 -11.97
C ALA A 120 22.04 4.27 -12.08
N ALA A 121 21.28 3.91 -11.04
CA ALA A 121 19.83 4.15 -11.00
C ALA A 121 19.51 5.65 -10.97
N TRP A 122 20.22 6.43 -10.16
CA TRP A 122 20.05 7.89 -10.11
C TRP A 122 20.29 8.55 -11.48
N THR A 123 21.38 8.19 -12.15
CA THR A 123 21.71 8.69 -13.48
C THR A 123 20.64 8.30 -14.51
N ALA A 124 20.16 7.05 -14.47
CA ALA A 124 19.12 6.59 -15.36
C ALA A 124 17.79 7.33 -15.14
N ILE A 125 17.39 7.57 -13.88
CA ILE A 125 16.21 8.40 -13.56
C ILE A 125 16.37 9.80 -14.14
N GLY A 126 17.52 10.45 -13.91
CA GLY A 126 17.81 11.76 -14.49
C GLY A 126 17.67 11.78 -16.01
N ALA A 127 18.23 10.79 -16.71
CA ALA A 127 18.11 10.69 -18.17
C ALA A 127 16.65 10.54 -18.62
N GLN A 128 15.84 9.73 -17.92
CA GLN A 128 14.41 9.59 -18.23
C GLN A 128 13.64 10.91 -18.00
N LEU A 129 13.91 11.61 -16.88
CA LEU A 129 13.31 12.92 -16.60
C LEU A 129 13.67 13.93 -17.70
N ALA A 130 14.94 14.00 -18.10
CA ALA A 130 15.39 14.93 -19.14
C ALA A 130 14.67 14.69 -20.47
N MET A 131 14.51 13.43 -20.86
CA MET A 131 13.76 13.07 -22.07
C MET A 131 12.27 13.44 -21.95
N THR A 132 11.61 13.09 -20.83
CA THR A 132 10.16 13.31 -20.67
C THR A 132 9.80 14.78 -20.52
N TRP A 133 10.63 15.55 -19.80
CA TRP A 133 10.44 16.98 -19.57
C TRP A 133 11.07 17.86 -20.65
N GLN A 134 11.69 17.26 -21.66
CA GLN A 134 12.37 17.97 -22.77
C GLN A 134 13.39 18.99 -22.27
N ALA A 135 14.20 18.59 -21.28
CA ALA A 135 15.19 19.45 -20.66
C ALA A 135 16.22 19.93 -21.68
N ASP A 136 16.65 21.19 -21.54
CA ASP A 136 17.72 21.79 -22.34
C ASP A 136 18.89 22.18 -21.44
N SER A 137 20.10 21.98 -21.93
CA SER A 137 21.33 22.33 -21.24
C SER A 137 21.59 23.84 -21.25
N THR A 138 20.96 24.60 -22.15
CA THR A 138 21.06 26.08 -22.13
C THR A 138 20.20 26.72 -21.04
N SER A 139 19.14 26.05 -20.61
CA SER A 139 18.23 26.47 -19.53
C SER A 139 17.85 25.26 -18.69
N PRO A 140 18.74 24.78 -17.80
CA PRO A 140 18.50 23.57 -17.02
C PRO A 140 17.28 23.70 -16.11
N ILE A 141 16.44 22.68 -16.10
CA ILE A 141 15.26 22.59 -15.23
C ILE A 141 15.75 22.45 -13.79
N LYS A 142 15.17 23.25 -12.88
CA LYS A 142 15.46 23.19 -11.44
C LYS A 142 14.60 22.11 -10.79
N VAL A 143 15.22 21.06 -10.27
CA VAL A 143 14.51 19.90 -9.74
C VAL A 143 14.50 19.94 -8.23
N THR A 144 13.31 20.03 -7.65
CA THR A 144 13.07 19.82 -6.23
C THR A 144 12.67 18.37 -5.99
N THR A 145 13.32 17.73 -5.04
CA THR A 145 12.97 16.42 -4.49
C THR A 145 12.12 16.60 -3.24
N CYS A 146 10.97 15.94 -3.21
CA CYS A 146 10.00 15.96 -2.12
C CYS A 146 9.76 14.54 -1.62
N LEU A 147 9.40 14.43 -0.34
CA LEU A 147 8.82 13.22 0.21
C LEU A 147 7.30 13.36 0.22
N VAL A 148 6.63 12.29 -0.22
CA VAL A 148 5.19 12.12 -0.02
C VAL A 148 4.97 10.94 0.93
N GLY A 149 4.30 11.19 2.06
CA GLY A 149 4.12 10.22 3.15
C GLY A 149 5.31 10.22 4.12
N GLY A 150 5.78 9.04 4.51
CA GLY A 150 6.93 8.89 5.42
C GLY A 150 6.63 9.19 6.89
N THR A 151 5.37 9.42 7.25
CA THR A 151 4.93 9.55 8.64
C THR A 151 4.55 8.17 9.21
N PRO A 152 4.62 7.97 10.54
CA PRO A 152 4.20 6.72 11.17
C PRO A 152 2.76 6.32 10.86
N ASP A 153 1.89 7.29 10.60
CA ASP A 153 0.47 7.07 10.31
C ASP A 153 0.22 6.65 8.86
N VAL A 154 1.09 7.05 7.92
CA VAL A 154 0.95 6.76 6.49
C VAL A 154 1.60 5.40 6.12
N GLY A 155 2.74 5.05 6.73
CA GLY A 155 3.34 3.72 6.62
C GLY A 155 4.00 3.38 5.25
N TRP A 156 3.96 4.29 4.29
CA TRP A 156 4.68 4.23 3.01
C TRP A 156 5.30 5.60 2.70
N VAL A 157 6.25 5.63 1.76
CA VAL A 157 6.90 6.85 1.30
C VAL A 157 7.16 6.74 -0.19
N ALA A 158 6.92 7.83 -0.92
CA ALA A 158 7.32 7.99 -2.30
C ALA A 158 8.19 9.24 -2.42
N LEU A 159 9.13 9.20 -3.36
CA LEU A 159 9.87 10.40 -3.76
C LEU A 159 9.12 11.07 -4.90
N GLN A 160 8.95 12.38 -4.80
CA GLN A 160 8.43 13.17 -5.89
C GLN A 160 9.50 14.14 -6.39
N PHE A 161 9.71 14.18 -7.69
CA PHE A 161 10.46 15.25 -8.34
C PHE A 161 9.51 16.26 -8.93
N ILE A 162 9.77 17.53 -8.68
CA ILE A 162 9.05 18.65 -9.27
C ILE A 162 10.08 19.49 -10.04
N GLY A 163 9.91 19.58 -11.36
CA GLY A 163 10.78 20.39 -12.22
C GLY A 163 10.21 21.79 -12.40
N GLY A 164 10.98 22.82 -12.07
CA GLY A 164 10.68 24.22 -12.35
C GLY A 164 11.48 24.76 -13.52
N TYR A 165 10.87 25.66 -14.30
CA TYR A 165 11.53 26.27 -15.46
C TYR A 165 12.67 27.21 -15.04
N ASP A 166 12.42 28.10 -14.08
CA ASP A 166 13.36 29.16 -13.70
C ASP A 166 13.94 28.96 -12.28
N ASP A 167 13.12 28.45 -11.36
CA ASP A 167 13.44 28.31 -9.94
C ASP A 167 13.06 26.91 -9.42
N PHE A 168 13.64 26.51 -8.29
CA PHE A 168 13.28 25.29 -7.58
C PHE A 168 11.85 25.37 -7.03
N PRO A 169 10.90 24.55 -7.50
CA PRO A 169 9.52 24.55 -6.99
C PRO A 169 9.46 24.16 -5.51
N SER A 170 8.42 24.60 -4.79
CA SER A 170 8.19 24.18 -3.40
C SER A 170 7.48 22.83 -3.34
N CYS A 171 7.82 21.97 -2.38
CA CYS A 171 7.05 20.74 -2.12
C CYS A 171 5.65 21.05 -1.57
N ASN A 172 5.52 22.14 -0.82
CA ASN A 172 4.26 22.66 -0.30
C ASN A 172 4.14 24.16 -0.60
N PRO A 173 3.53 24.55 -1.73
CA PRO A 173 3.41 25.94 -2.10
C PRO A 173 2.31 26.63 -1.26
N SER A 174 2.70 27.64 -0.47
CA SER A 174 1.78 28.39 0.40
C SER A 174 1.02 29.52 -0.32
N ASN A 175 1.46 29.89 -1.52
CA ASN A 175 0.91 31.01 -2.30
C ASN A 175 0.04 30.55 -3.48
N GLY A 176 -0.54 29.35 -3.40
CA GLY A 176 -1.37 28.76 -4.45
C GLY A 176 -0.57 27.90 -5.44
N SER A 177 -1.01 27.85 -6.70
CA SER A 177 -0.36 27.04 -7.74
C SER A 177 1.01 27.58 -8.15
N GLN A 178 1.90 26.67 -8.54
CA GLN A 178 3.21 26.99 -9.11
C GLN A 178 3.32 26.42 -10.53
N LEU A 179 4.03 27.12 -11.41
CA LEU A 179 4.33 26.64 -12.76
C LEU A 179 5.47 25.64 -12.70
N ILE A 180 5.30 24.50 -13.36
CA ILE A 180 6.26 23.40 -13.37
C ILE A 180 6.43 22.88 -14.79
N ALA A 181 7.65 22.46 -15.11
CA ALA A 181 7.98 21.75 -16.35
C ALA A 181 7.49 20.30 -16.32
N GLY A 182 7.34 19.73 -15.12
CA GLY A 182 6.84 18.39 -14.94
C GLY A 182 6.85 17.94 -13.49
N ILE A 183 6.22 16.81 -13.26
CA ILE A 183 6.21 16.14 -11.96
C ILE A 183 6.43 14.64 -12.18
N ALA A 184 7.22 14.02 -11.32
CA ALA A 184 7.52 12.60 -11.42
C ALA A 184 7.52 11.96 -10.04
N MET A 185 7.05 10.72 -9.96
CA MET A 185 7.01 9.93 -8.74
C MET A 185 7.95 8.74 -8.90
N VAL A 186 8.75 8.49 -7.87
CA VAL A 186 9.60 7.31 -7.74
C VAL A 186 9.15 6.49 -6.55
N GLU A 187 8.85 5.23 -6.84
CA GLU A 187 8.47 4.23 -5.87
C GLU A 187 9.43 3.04 -5.96
N ALA A 188 9.65 2.34 -4.85
CA ALA A 188 10.31 1.05 -4.89
C ALA A 188 9.37 0.03 -5.56
N ALA A 189 9.90 -0.72 -6.53
CA ALA A 189 9.18 -1.73 -7.27
C ALA A 189 9.73 -3.14 -7.00
N ASN A 190 8.85 -4.05 -6.60
CA ASN A 190 9.16 -5.45 -6.34
C ASN A 190 8.57 -6.32 -7.45
N LEU A 191 9.38 -6.53 -8.49
CA LEU A 191 9.03 -7.31 -9.68
C LEU A 191 10.09 -8.39 -9.92
N ASP A 192 10.16 -9.37 -9.01
CA ASP A 192 11.22 -10.39 -8.96
C ASP A 192 11.48 -11.14 -10.27
N THR A 193 10.48 -11.21 -11.16
CA THR A 193 10.59 -11.88 -12.46
C THR A 193 11.36 -11.08 -13.51
N VAL A 194 11.44 -9.76 -13.33
CA VAL A 194 12.11 -8.82 -14.26
C VAL A 194 13.34 -8.23 -13.61
N TYR A 195 13.21 -7.78 -12.36
CA TYR A 195 14.27 -7.16 -11.56
C TYR A 195 14.40 -7.89 -10.22
N PRO A 196 15.17 -9.02 -10.18
CA PRO A 196 15.30 -9.82 -8.97
C PRO A 196 15.99 -9.09 -7.81
N ASP A 197 16.82 -8.08 -8.12
CA ASP A 197 17.53 -7.26 -7.14
C ASP A 197 16.75 -6.00 -6.73
N GLY A 198 15.49 -5.88 -7.16
CA GLY A 198 14.63 -4.71 -6.99
C GLY A 198 14.82 -3.66 -8.08
N ALA A 199 13.81 -2.82 -8.25
CA ALA A 199 13.81 -1.70 -9.20
C ALA A 199 13.08 -0.49 -8.61
N TYR A 200 13.10 0.60 -9.36
CA TYR A 200 12.31 1.79 -9.11
C TYR A 200 11.25 1.93 -10.19
N LEU A 201 10.00 2.17 -9.81
CA LEU A 201 8.96 2.59 -10.74
C LEU A 201 8.97 4.12 -10.81
N LEU A 202 9.33 4.65 -11.98
CA LEU A 202 9.33 6.06 -12.28
C LEU A 202 8.08 6.37 -13.13
N SER A 203 7.14 7.13 -12.56
CA SER A 203 5.94 7.62 -13.25
C SER A 203 6.07 9.12 -13.47
N MET A 204 5.99 9.59 -14.71
CA MET A 204 6.35 10.95 -15.09
C MET A 204 5.23 11.62 -15.88
N PHE A 205 5.00 12.88 -15.51
CA PHE A 205 4.23 13.86 -16.25
C PHE A 205 5.16 14.98 -16.72
N GLY A 206 5.08 15.35 -18.00
CA GLY A 206 5.78 16.50 -18.56
C GLY A 206 4.79 17.50 -19.15
N ASP A 207 4.87 18.76 -18.70
CA ASP A 207 4.00 19.85 -19.16
C ASP A 207 4.11 20.05 -20.66
N ALA A 208 5.33 20.05 -21.21
CA ALA A 208 5.55 20.26 -22.64
C ALA A 208 4.95 19.15 -23.53
N SER A 209 4.84 17.91 -23.03
CA SER A 209 4.56 16.72 -23.85
C SER A 209 3.21 16.04 -23.57
N MET A 210 2.56 16.31 -22.44
CA MET A 210 1.38 15.56 -21.98
C MET A 210 0.17 16.47 -21.73
N HIS A 211 -0.59 16.76 -22.79
CA HIS A 211 -1.75 17.67 -22.74
C HIS A 211 -3.10 16.96 -22.69
N GLU A 212 -3.11 15.64 -22.87
CA GLU A 212 -4.34 14.86 -22.95
C GLU A 212 -4.82 14.46 -21.55
N ALA A 213 -6.14 14.56 -21.35
CA ALA A 213 -6.80 14.10 -20.13
C ALA A 213 -7.76 12.95 -20.46
N THR A 214 -7.94 12.05 -19.51
CA THR A 214 -8.87 10.92 -19.59
C THR A 214 -9.64 10.75 -18.30
N THR A 215 -10.80 10.10 -18.37
CA THR A 215 -11.61 9.78 -17.19
C THR A 215 -11.20 8.42 -16.66
N TYR A 216 -10.67 8.40 -15.44
CA TYR A 216 -10.45 7.18 -14.68
C TYR A 216 -11.68 6.83 -13.84
N TRP A 217 -12.12 5.59 -13.94
CA TRP A 217 -13.24 5.05 -13.16
C TRP A 217 -12.69 4.24 -11.99
N ASN A 218 -12.96 4.72 -10.78
CA ASN A 218 -12.62 4.01 -9.56
C ASN A 218 -13.54 2.80 -9.39
N THR A 219 -13.04 1.80 -8.67
CA THR A 219 -13.82 0.59 -8.36
C THR A 219 -15.02 0.83 -7.44
N ASP A 220 -15.11 2.00 -6.79
CA ASP A 220 -16.28 2.42 -6.01
C ASP A 220 -17.36 3.14 -6.85
N GLY A 221 -17.18 3.19 -8.18
CA GLY A 221 -18.11 3.80 -9.12
C GLY A 221 -17.93 5.31 -9.29
N THR A 222 -17.04 5.95 -8.52
CA THR A 222 -16.68 7.36 -8.74
C THR A 222 -15.73 7.50 -9.93
N SER A 223 -15.68 8.69 -10.52
CA SER A 223 -14.79 8.98 -11.65
C SER A 223 -13.96 10.22 -11.39
N ASN A 224 -12.72 10.22 -11.88
CA ASN A 224 -11.83 11.37 -11.80
C ASN A 224 -11.20 11.65 -13.17
N THR A 225 -10.93 12.92 -13.46
CA THR A 225 -10.14 13.31 -14.62
C THR A 225 -8.66 13.22 -14.26
N VAL A 226 -7.90 12.49 -15.05
CA VAL A 226 -6.45 12.30 -14.88
C VAL A 226 -5.73 12.60 -16.19
N VAL A 227 -4.43 12.85 -16.11
CA VAL A 227 -3.60 12.97 -17.32
C VAL A 227 -3.53 11.60 -18.01
N ALA A 228 -3.77 11.59 -19.31
CA ALA A 228 -3.66 10.40 -20.14
C ALA A 228 -2.20 10.13 -20.52
N ASN A 229 -1.87 8.86 -20.76
CA ASN A 229 -0.60 8.45 -21.36
C ASN A 229 0.66 8.94 -20.61
N ILE A 230 0.59 9.02 -19.28
CA ILE A 230 1.78 9.35 -18.48
C ILE A 230 2.88 8.31 -18.72
N THR A 231 4.13 8.76 -18.80
CA THR A 231 5.25 7.85 -19.07
C THR A 231 5.59 7.08 -17.81
N ARG A 232 5.71 5.75 -17.92
CA ARG A 232 6.08 4.87 -16.82
C ARG A 232 7.26 4.00 -17.20
N VAL A 233 8.30 4.02 -16.38
CA VAL A 233 9.56 3.33 -16.65
C VAL A 233 10.01 2.62 -15.39
N LEU A 234 10.39 1.35 -15.51
CA LEU A 234 11.16 0.65 -14.50
C LEU A 234 12.62 1.01 -14.67
N VAL A 235 13.28 1.36 -13.57
CA VAL A 235 14.71 1.63 -13.51
C VAL A 235 15.35 0.62 -12.56
N GLY A 236 16.20 -0.24 -13.10
CA GLY A 236 16.98 -1.19 -12.31
C GLY A 236 18.05 -0.48 -11.48
N ARG A 237 18.51 -1.14 -10.41
CA ARG A 237 19.65 -0.67 -9.59
C ARG A 237 20.96 -0.58 -10.39
N ASP A 238 21.05 -1.28 -11.52
CA ASP A 238 22.16 -1.22 -12.46
C ASP A 238 22.03 -0.09 -13.50
N GLY A 239 20.95 0.70 -13.45
CA GLY A 239 20.65 1.77 -14.40
C GLY A 239 19.98 1.30 -15.70
N SER A 240 19.68 0.00 -15.85
CA SER A 240 18.87 -0.46 -16.98
C SER A 240 17.44 0.10 -16.89
N THR A 241 16.83 0.38 -18.03
CA THR A 241 15.47 0.93 -18.08
C THR A 241 14.55 0.12 -18.96
N GLN A 242 13.28 0.05 -18.57
CA GLN A 242 12.24 -0.64 -19.32
C GLN A 242 10.92 0.13 -19.24
N HIS A 243 10.29 0.40 -20.38
CA HIS A 243 8.95 0.96 -20.41
C HIS A 243 7.94 0.03 -19.74
N TYR A 244 7.06 0.56 -18.89
CA TYR A 244 6.21 -0.24 -18.01
C TYR A 244 4.81 0.37 -17.82
N GLU A 245 3.99 0.19 -18.85
CA GLU A 245 2.65 0.80 -18.96
C GLU A 245 1.72 0.50 -17.78
N THR A 246 1.84 -0.70 -17.18
CA THR A 246 0.91 -1.13 -16.13
C THR A 246 1.00 -0.28 -14.86
N GLY A 247 2.16 0.31 -14.57
CA GLY A 247 2.37 1.12 -13.36
C GLY A 247 2.21 0.37 -12.05
N ILE A 248 2.23 -0.97 -12.06
CA ILE A 248 2.08 -1.78 -10.84
C ILE A 248 3.45 -1.95 -10.18
N ASN A 249 3.67 -1.28 -9.05
CA ASN A 249 4.93 -1.33 -8.29
C ASN A 249 5.13 -2.63 -7.48
N SER A 250 4.05 -3.37 -7.20
CA SER A 250 4.11 -4.64 -6.48
C SER A 250 3.08 -5.61 -7.04
N ALA A 251 3.55 -6.79 -7.42
CA ALA A 251 2.69 -7.86 -7.91
C ALA A 251 2.88 -9.11 -7.03
N THR A 252 1.95 -9.35 -6.10
CA THR A 252 1.88 -10.62 -5.38
C THR A 252 1.18 -11.67 -6.25
N ALA A 253 1.93 -12.29 -7.15
CA ALA A 253 1.43 -13.45 -7.88
C ALA A 253 1.37 -14.66 -6.93
N SER A 254 0.16 -15.13 -6.62
CA SER A 254 -0.02 -16.45 -6.00
C SER A 254 0.51 -17.51 -6.98
N ARG A 255 1.61 -18.18 -6.64
CA ARG A 255 2.09 -19.33 -7.42
C ARG A 255 0.99 -20.39 -7.39
N LYS A 256 0.49 -20.78 -8.57
CA LYS A 256 -0.31 -21.99 -8.73
C LYS A 256 0.50 -23.23 -8.42
#